data_AF-A0A439DQQ9-F1
#
_entry.id   AF-A0A439DQQ9-F1
#
_cell.length_a   1.000
_cell.length_b   1.000
_cell.length_c   1.000
_cell.angle_alpha   90.00
_cell.angle_beta   90.00
_cell.angle_gamma   90.00
#
_symmetry.space_group_name_H-M   'P 1'
#
loop_
_entity.id
_entity.type
_entity.pdbx_description
1 polymer ?
#
loop_
_entity_poly.entity_id
_entity_poly.type
_entity_poly.pdbx_seq_one_letter_code
_entity_poly.pdbx_strand_id
1 'polypeptide(L)'
;MCRTFAELDYTPLVESGRVPAMITLTYPGDWEVVAPDGASVKRHMVLWRKRFQREYGETARYIWKLEFQRRGAPHIHLWMAPPTSLGRSGRSFSQWLSETWTHVVDHPDPKQKARHRIAGTAIDVRNGLKACDPKRLAIYFTKHSSPNLHGDKEYQHIVPESWRQPGRGPGRFWGVYGLKKAIAVVEVAQDAYFTARRIVRRWSRNQAVYGDSADRFPTAVVPRMATRLVPRVNRDTGVVEHRRVGRRRMLCNQGGLAGGYALVNDGPSFAAQLARAIA
;
A
#
# COMPACT_ATOMS: atom_id res chain seq x y z
N MET A 1 4.34 0.20 -7.04
CA MET A 1 3.64 0.64 -5.81
C MET A 1 4.58 1.36 -4.85
N CYS A 2 5.57 0.68 -4.21
CA CYS A 2 6.48 1.31 -3.23
C CYS A 2 7.08 2.64 -3.68
N ARG A 3 7.69 2.68 -4.87
CA ARG A 3 8.29 3.89 -5.45
C ARG A 3 7.28 5.02 -5.56
N THR A 4 6.09 4.74 -6.10
CA THR A 4 5.03 5.73 -6.23
C THR A 4 4.65 6.33 -4.89
N PHE A 5 4.46 5.51 -3.84
CA PHE A 5 4.08 6.00 -2.52
C PHE A 5 5.20 6.79 -1.87
N ALA A 6 6.46 6.46 -2.12
CA ALA A 6 7.61 7.24 -1.67
C ALA A 6 7.72 8.61 -2.36
N GLU A 7 7.22 8.71 -3.60
CA GLU A 7 7.24 9.92 -4.41
C GLU A 7 6.04 10.84 -4.15
N LEU A 8 5.05 10.43 -3.36
CA LEU A 8 3.86 11.27 -3.11
C LEU A 8 4.17 12.40 -2.14
N ASP A 9 3.60 13.57 -2.42
CA ASP A 9 3.50 14.67 -1.49
C ASP A 9 2.37 14.40 -0.48
N TYR A 10 2.74 14.09 0.76
CA TYR A 10 1.80 13.85 1.86
C TYR A 10 1.47 15.12 2.66
N THR A 11 2.11 16.25 2.36
CA THR A 11 1.93 17.52 3.07
C THR A 11 0.45 17.87 3.24
N PRO A 12 -0.43 17.75 2.21
CA PRO A 12 -1.84 18.07 2.38
C PRO A 12 -2.62 17.16 3.34
N LEU A 13 -2.11 15.97 3.63
CA LEU A 13 -2.69 15.07 4.63
C LEU A 13 -2.13 15.34 6.02
N VAL A 14 -0.82 15.65 6.12
CA VAL A 14 -0.15 15.94 7.39
C VAL A 14 -0.59 17.31 7.96
N GLU A 15 -0.61 18.35 7.13
CA GLU A 15 -1.01 19.72 7.53
C GLU A 15 -2.47 19.82 7.96
N SER A 16 -3.31 18.86 7.59
CA SER A 16 -4.69 18.84 8.08
C SER A 16 -4.79 18.65 9.60
N GLY A 17 -3.72 18.19 10.26
CA GLY A 17 -3.70 17.88 11.70
C GLY A 17 -4.58 16.69 12.09
N ARG A 18 -5.16 15.99 11.10
CA ARG A 18 -6.09 14.87 11.30
C ARG A 18 -5.32 13.56 11.36
N VAL A 19 -5.81 12.63 12.19
CA VAL A 19 -5.20 11.30 12.32
C VAL A 19 -5.55 10.45 11.08
N PRO A 20 -4.56 9.89 10.36
CA PRO A 20 -4.84 8.98 9.26
C PRO A 20 -5.59 7.73 9.73
N ALA A 21 -6.51 7.24 8.89
CA ALA A 21 -7.29 6.04 9.12
C ALA A 21 -7.34 5.16 7.86
N MET A 22 -7.50 3.86 8.07
CA MET A 22 -7.87 2.93 7.01
C MET A 22 -9.39 2.83 6.92
N ILE A 23 -9.95 3.38 5.86
CA ILE A 23 -11.37 3.31 5.54
C ILE A 23 -11.59 2.10 4.66
N THR A 24 -12.62 1.32 4.98
CA THR A 24 -12.98 0.13 4.23
C THR A 24 -14.37 0.32 3.64
N LEU A 25 -14.51 0.06 2.35
CA LEU A 25 -15.77 0.09 1.61
C LEU A 25 -16.01 -1.28 0.99
N THR A 26 -17.15 -1.90 1.29
CA THR A 26 -17.53 -3.21 0.77
C THR A 26 -18.92 -3.18 0.15
N TYR A 27 -19.37 -4.30 -0.41
CA TYR A 27 -20.65 -4.41 -1.11
C TYR A 27 -21.67 -5.27 -0.34
N PRO A 28 -22.98 -5.18 -0.63
CA PRO A 28 -24.03 -6.05 -0.07
C PRO A 28 -23.83 -7.54 -0.40
N GLY A 29 -24.75 -8.40 0.06
CA GLY A 29 -24.82 -9.84 -0.23
C GLY A 29 -24.66 -10.17 -1.71
N ASP A 30 -25.64 -9.73 -2.48
CA ASP A 30 -25.79 -9.96 -3.93
C ASP A 30 -25.06 -8.86 -4.72
N TRP A 31 -23.77 -8.71 -4.41
CA TRP A 31 -22.95 -7.60 -4.88
C TRP A 31 -22.83 -7.54 -6.40
N GLU A 32 -22.96 -8.68 -7.10
CA GLU A 32 -22.87 -8.77 -8.55
C GLU A 32 -23.93 -7.93 -9.26
N VAL A 33 -25.10 -7.75 -8.63
CA VAL A 33 -26.21 -6.94 -9.16
C VAL A 33 -25.81 -5.46 -9.29
N VAL A 34 -24.97 -4.99 -8.37
CA VAL A 34 -24.56 -3.57 -8.27
C VAL A 34 -23.13 -3.33 -8.74
N ALA A 35 -22.29 -4.36 -8.76
CA ALA A 35 -20.90 -4.29 -9.19
C ALA A 35 -20.55 -5.44 -10.14
N PRO A 36 -21.20 -5.53 -11.31
CA PRO A 36 -21.00 -6.63 -12.25
C PRO A 36 -19.60 -6.64 -12.88
N ASP A 37 -18.86 -5.53 -12.80
CA ASP A 37 -17.53 -5.36 -13.35
C ASP A 37 -16.69 -4.33 -12.56
N GLY A 38 -15.39 -4.28 -12.88
CA GLY A 38 -14.49 -3.31 -12.28
C GLY A 38 -14.84 -1.85 -12.59
N ALA A 39 -15.46 -1.56 -13.73
CA ALA A 39 -15.83 -0.21 -14.15
C ALA A 39 -16.92 0.38 -13.24
N SER A 40 -17.91 -0.44 -12.89
CA SER A 40 -18.98 -0.14 -11.93
C SER A 40 -18.40 0.24 -10.56
N VAL A 41 -17.43 -0.53 -10.08
CA VAL A 41 -16.71 -0.21 -8.84
C VAL A 41 -15.95 1.10 -8.92
N LYS A 42 -15.26 1.39 -10.03
CA LYS A 42 -14.58 2.69 -10.19
C LYS A 42 -15.57 3.85 -10.26
N ARG A 43 -16.73 3.66 -10.91
CA ARG A 43 -17.81 4.64 -10.96
C ARG A 43 -18.32 4.96 -9.56
N HIS A 44 -18.55 3.96 -8.72
CA HIS A 44 -18.93 4.18 -7.31
C HIS A 44 -17.90 5.01 -6.55
N MET A 45 -16.60 4.71 -6.71
CA MET A 45 -15.55 5.50 -6.07
C MET A 45 -15.54 6.96 -6.56
N VAL A 46 -15.84 7.22 -7.83
CA VAL A 46 -15.95 8.59 -8.37
C VAL A 46 -17.16 9.30 -7.79
N LEU A 47 -18.32 8.64 -7.73
CA LEU A 47 -19.53 9.21 -7.14
C LEU A 47 -19.33 9.56 -5.65
N TRP A 48 -18.71 8.65 -4.90
CA TRP A 48 -18.37 8.89 -3.50
C TRP A 48 -17.46 10.12 -3.32
N ARG A 49 -16.41 10.26 -4.15
CA ARG A 49 -15.51 11.44 -4.12
C ARG A 49 -16.25 12.75 -4.38
N LYS A 50 -17.14 12.75 -5.38
CA LYS A 50 -17.96 13.94 -5.69
C LYS A 50 -18.86 14.31 -4.52
N ARG A 51 -19.45 13.32 -3.84
CA ARG A 51 -20.27 13.56 -2.64
C ARG A 51 -19.44 14.04 -1.47
N PHE A 52 -18.24 13.48 -1.26
CA PHE A 52 -17.29 13.96 -0.23
C PHE A 52 -16.95 15.44 -0.40
N GLN A 53 -16.63 15.86 -1.63
CA GLN A 53 -16.31 17.26 -1.90
C GLN A 53 -17.47 18.21 -1.61
N ARG A 54 -18.70 17.80 -1.91
CA ARG A 54 -19.89 18.59 -1.56
C ARG A 54 -20.11 18.63 -0.06
N GLU A 55 -19.93 17.50 0.62
CA GLU A 55 -20.17 17.37 2.07
C GLU A 55 -19.19 18.23 2.89
N TYR A 56 -17.90 18.19 2.56
CA TYR A 56 -16.85 18.77 3.38
C TYR A 56 -16.21 20.02 2.77
N GLY A 57 -16.56 20.39 1.54
CA GLY A 57 -15.99 21.55 0.85
C GLY A 57 -14.51 21.39 0.47
N GLU A 58 -13.94 20.19 0.61
CA GLU A 58 -12.53 19.91 0.32
C GLU A 58 -12.38 18.69 -0.61
N THR A 59 -11.26 18.63 -1.33
CA THR A 59 -10.96 17.48 -2.19
C THR A 59 -10.56 16.28 -1.32
N ALA A 60 -11.22 15.13 -1.52
CA ALA A 60 -10.81 13.88 -0.90
C ALA A 60 -9.37 13.54 -1.32
N ARG A 61 -8.52 13.16 -0.36
CA ARG A 61 -7.12 12.76 -0.61
C ARG A 61 -6.88 11.40 -0.02
N TYR A 62 -6.48 10.44 -0.85
CA TYR A 62 -6.28 9.07 -0.40
C TYR A 62 -5.46 8.22 -1.34
N ILE A 63 -4.88 7.18 -0.75
CA ILE A 63 -4.34 6.03 -1.46
C ILE A 63 -5.36 4.92 -1.33
N TRP A 64 -5.62 4.18 -2.41
CA TRP A 64 -6.58 3.09 -2.37
C TRP A 64 -6.02 1.79 -2.92
N LYS A 65 -6.59 0.68 -2.41
CA LYS A 65 -6.37 -0.66 -2.89
C LYS A 65 -7.70 -1.41 -2.98
N LEU A 66 -7.83 -2.18 -4.04
CA LEU A 66 -8.92 -3.12 -4.29
C LEU A 66 -8.43 -4.52 -3.93
N GLU A 67 -9.25 -5.20 -3.16
CA GLU A 67 -9.16 -6.61 -2.77
C GLU A 67 -10.53 -7.26 -2.96
N PHE A 68 -10.62 -8.57 -2.78
CA PHE A 68 -11.87 -9.30 -2.81
C PHE A 68 -12.11 -10.03 -1.47
N GLN A 69 -13.35 -10.02 -1.00
CA GLN A 69 -13.75 -10.85 0.14
C GLN A 69 -13.77 -12.33 -0.27
N ARG A 70 -13.84 -13.27 0.69
CA ARG A 70 -13.90 -14.71 0.38
C ARG A 70 -15.05 -15.08 -0.57
N ARG A 71 -16.16 -14.34 -0.48
CA ARG A 71 -17.34 -14.46 -1.33
C ARG A 71 -17.22 -13.77 -2.69
N GLY A 72 -16.03 -13.26 -3.06
CA GLY A 72 -15.79 -12.56 -4.32
C GLY A 72 -16.18 -11.08 -4.34
N ALA A 73 -16.90 -10.58 -3.33
CA ALA A 73 -17.31 -9.18 -3.26
C ALA A 73 -16.10 -8.23 -3.27
N PRO A 74 -16.10 -7.17 -4.11
CA PRO A 74 -15.06 -6.15 -4.12
C PRO A 74 -14.93 -5.49 -2.75
N HIS A 75 -13.69 -5.20 -2.36
CA HIS A 75 -13.36 -4.64 -1.06
C HIS A 75 -12.30 -3.56 -1.24
N ILE A 76 -12.63 -2.32 -0.88
CA ILE A 76 -11.78 -1.17 -1.16
C ILE A 76 -11.25 -0.63 0.16
N HIS A 77 -9.94 -0.64 0.30
CA HIS A 77 -9.22 0.01 1.38
C HIS A 77 -8.75 1.39 0.92
N LEU A 78 -9.16 2.44 1.62
CA LEU A 78 -8.72 3.82 1.42
C LEU A 78 -7.89 4.24 2.64
N TRP A 79 -6.64 4.58 2.44
CA TRP A 79 -5.86 5.28 3.46
C TRP A 79 -6.02 6.78 3.25
N MET A 80 -6.57 7.48 4.24
CA MET A 80 -6.86 8.91 4.20
C MET A 80 -6.84 9.52 5.60
N ALA A 81 -6.87 10.86 5.68
CA ALA A 81 -7.11 11.58 6.93
C ALA A 81 -8.60 12.02 6.97
N PRO A 82 -9.51 11.25 7.60
CA PRO A 82 -10.93 11.54 7.59
C PRO A 82 -11.23 12.87 8.31
N PRO A 83 -12.24 13.65 7.85
CA PRO A 83 -12.72 14.83 8.55
C PRO A 83 -13.13 14.51 9.99
N THR A 84 -12.73 15.36 10.93
CA THR A 84 -13.13 15.28 12.34
C THR A 84 -14.33 16.15 12.66
N SER A 85 -14.57 17.21 11.87
CA SER A 85 -15.74 18.07 11.98
C SER A 85 -16.99 17.40 11.40
N LEU A 86 -18.17 17.85 11.84
CA LEU A 86 -19.42 17.51 11.19
C LEU A 86 -19.39 17.99 9.73
N GLY A 87 -19.99 17.21 8.84
CA GLY A 87 -20.21 17.63 7.46
C GLY A 87 -21.36 18.62 7.35
N ARG A 88 -21.60 19.16 6.14
CA ARG A 88 -22.75 20.05 5.87
C ARG A 88 -24.10 19.44 6.23
N SER A 89 -24.21 18.11 6.24
CA SER A 89 -25.41 17.39 6.67
C SER A 89 -25.61 17.35 8.19
N GLY A 90 -24.67 17.91 8.98
CA GLY A 90 -24.66 17.79 10.44
C GLY A 90 -24.25 16.41 10.95
N ARG A 91 -23.85 15.49 10.06
CA ARG A 91 -23.47 14.12 10.42
C ARG A 91 -21.99 14.00 10.71
N SER A 92 -21.66 13.08 11.62
CA SER A 92 -20.28 12.62 11.78
C SER A 92 -19.80 11.90 10.50
N PHE A 93 -18.49 11.82 10.30
CA PHE A 93 -17.93 11.16 9.12
C PHE A 93 -18.35 9.69 9.01
N SER A 94 -18.45 8.93 10.12
CA SER A 94 -18.87 7.52 10.08
C SER A 94 -20.31 7.34 9.62
N GLN A 95 -21.23 8.16 10.15
CA GLN A 95 -22.64 8.15 9.76
C GLN A 95 -22.81 8.55 8.30
N TRP A 96 -22.18 9.66 7.90
CA TRP A 96 -22.20 10.13 6.52
C TRP A 96 -21.61 9.09 5.56
N LEU A 97 -20.50 8.44 5.92
CA LEU A 97 -19.83 7.45 5.10
C LEU A 97 -20.70 6.22 4.86
N SER A 98 -21.28 5.66 5.93
CA SER A 98 -22.18 4.50 5.87
C SER A 98 -23.38 4.77 4.96
N GLU A 99 -24.06 5.89 5.19
CA GLU A 99 -25.24 6.28 4.40
C GLU A 99 -24.85 6.56 2.94
N THR A 100 -23.84 7.39 2.73
CA THR A 100 -23.42 7.80 1.39
C THR A 100 -22.97 6.60 0.58
N TRP A 101 -22.22 5.68 1.16
CA TRP A 101 -21.78 4.47 0.46
C TRP A 101 -22.95 3.56 0.09
N THR A 102 -23.92 3.40 1.00
CA THR A 102 -25.17 2.68 0.73
C THR A 102 -25.95 3.30 -0.43
N HIS A 103 -26.05 4.63 -0.48
CA HIS A 103 -26.72 5.36 -1.57
C HIS A 103 -25.90 5.47 -2.86
N VAL A 104 -24.60 5.18 -2.82
CA VAL A 104 -23.75 5.14 -4.03
C VAL A 104 -23.85 3.77 -4.68
N VAL A 105 -23.87 2.70 -3.87
CA VAL A 105 -24.02 1.32 -4.33
C VAL A 105 -25.48 1.02 -4.71
N ASP A 106 -26.43 1.58 -3.97
CA ASP A 106 -27.86 1.62 -4.27
C ASP A 106 -28.48 0.28 -4.72
N HIS A 107 -28.33 -0.74 -3.88
CA HIS A 107 -28.89 -2.06 -4.16
C HIS A 107 -30.43 -2.01 -4.29
N PRO A 108 -31.02 -2.67 -5.32
CA PRO A 108 -32.46 -2.60 -5.57
C PRO A 108 -33.30 -3.29 -4.48
N ASP A 109 -32.80 -4.38 -3.89
CA ASP A 109 -33.44 -5.01 -2.71
C ASP A 109 -33.24 -4.16 -1.44
N PRO A 110 -34.32 -3.66 -0.81
CA PRO A 110 -34.28 -2.91 0.44
C PRO A 110 -33.62 -3.68 1.60
N LYS A 111 -33.75 -5.01 1.66
CA LYS A 111 -33.13 -5.82 2.72
C LYS A 111 -31.61 -5.82 2.59
N GLN A 112 -31.10 -6.02 1.37
CA GLN A 112 -29.67 -5.93 1.08
C GLN A 112 -29.14 -4.52 1.37
N LYS A 113 -29.91 -3.48 1.00
CA LYS A 113 -29.57 -2.08 1.28
C LYS A 113 -29.47 -1.78 2.78
N ALA A 114 -30.43 -2.27 3.57
CA ALA A 114 -30.42 -2.11 5.04
C ALA A 114 -29.21 -2.80 5.69
N ARG A 115 -28.90 -4.04 5.27
CA ARG A 115 -27.70 -4.76 5.75
C ARG A 115 -26.41 -4.05 5.36
N HIS A 116 -26.35 -3.54 4.12
CA HIS A 116 -25.19 -2.79 3.62
C HIS A 116 -24.97 -1.49 4.38
N ARG A 117 -26.03 -0.79 4.81
CA ARG A 117 -25.88 0.39 5.68
C ARG A 117 -25.14 0.07 6.97
N ILE A 118 -25.42 -1.09 7.58
CA ILE A 118 -24.83 -1.48 8.86
C ILE A 118 -23.38 -1.97 8.68
N ALA A 119 -23.11 -2.79 7.66
CA ALA A 119 -21.84 -3.53 7.54
C ALA A 119 -20.99 -3.14 6.31
N GLY A 120 -21.44 -2.18 5.51
CA GLY A 120 -20.82 -1.80 4.24
C GLY A 120 -19.54 -0.97 4.37
N THR A 121 -19.26 -0.43 5.56
CA THR A 121 -18.15 0.48 5.80
C THR A 121 -17.47 0.23 7.13
N ALA A 122 -16.16 0.42 7.22
CA ALA A 122 -15.42 0.41 8.49
C ALA A 122 -14.33 1.49 8.51
N ILE A 123 -13.98 1.97 9.70
CA ILE A 123 -12.95 3.00 9.93
C ILE A 123 -11.96 2.46 10.97
N ASP A 124 -10.71 2.25 10.57
CA ASP A 124 -9.65 1.73 11.44
C ASP A 124 -8.52 2.74 11.60
N VAL A 125 -8.54 3.45 12.73
CA VAL A 125 -7.53 4.44 13.11
C VAL A 125 -6.22 3.78 13.52
N ARG A 126 -6.25 2.60 14.15
CA ARG A 126 -5.04 1.91 14.64
C ARG A 126 -4.15 1.48 13.48
N ASN A 127 -4.73 0.95 12.42
CA ASN A 127 -3.98 0.62 11.21
C ASN A 127 -3.56 1.88 10.43
N GLY A 128 -4.35 2.96 10.48
CA GLY A 128 -3.94 4.26 9.94
C GLY A 128 -2.69 4.83 10.62
N LEU A 129 -2.63 4.75 11.96
CA LEU A 129 -1.51 5.20 12.78
C LEU A 129 -0.21 4.43 12.52
N LYS A 130 -0.30 3.12 12.23
CA LYS A 130 0.87 2.30 11.83
C LYS A 130 1.49 2.75 10.50
N ALA A 131 0.74 3.53 9.72
CA ALA A 131 1.13 4.02 8.41
C ALA A 131 1.34 5.56 8.38
N CYS A 132 1.68 6.16 9.52
CA CYS A 132 1.95 7.60 9.62
C CYS A 132 3.23 8.08 8.91
N ASP A 133 4.20 7.20 8.64
CA ASP A 133 5.36 7.55 7.82
C ASP A 133 5.27 6.93 6.41
N PRO A 134 5.67 7.65 5.34
CA PRO A 134 5.53 7.21 3.96
C PRO A 134 6.16 5.83 3.67
N LYS A 135 7.25 5.49 4.38
CA LYS A 135 7.92 4.20 4.23
C LYS A 135 7.09 3.07 4.82
N ARG A 136 6.55 3.21 6.03
CA ARG A 136 5.63 2.22 6.63
C ARG A 136 4.34 2.09 5.85
N LEU A 137 3.79 3.18 5.31
CA LEU A 137 2.63 3.16 4.42
C LEU A 137 2.94 2.35 3.14
N ALA A 138 4.08 2.61 2.49
CA ALA A 138 4.54 1.86 1.34
C ALA A 138 4.74 0.37 1.64
N ILE A 139 5.36 0.05 2.78
CA ILE A 139 5.55 -1.34 3.23
C ILE A 139 4.21 -1.98 3.56
N TYR A 140 3.29 -1.28 4.24
CA TYR A 140 1.98 -1.80 4.61
C TYR A 140 1.21 -2.22 3.37
N PHE A 141 0.99 -1.32 2.41
CA PHE A 141 0.26 -1.67 1.19
C PHE A 141 0.98 -2.74 0.36
N THR A 142 2.32 -2.74 0.33
CA THR A 142 3.08 -3.74 -0.43
C THR A 142 3.06 -5.12 0.22
N LYS A 143 3.13 -5.19 1.55
CA LYS A 143 2.98 -6.44 2.32
C LYS A 143 1.61 -7.05 2.08
N HIS A 144 0.56 -6.23 2.10
CA HIS A 144 -0.78 -6.70 1.82
C HIS A 144 -0.97 -7.06 0.34
N SER A 145 -0.10 -6.60 -0.58
CA SER A 145 -0.20 -6.86 -2.02
C SER A 145 0.74 -7.98 -2.51
N SER A 146 1.54 -8.56 -1.62
CA SER A 146 2.50 -9.61 -1.98
C SER A 146 1.88 -10.98 -1.67
N PRO A 147 1.87 -11.92 -2.63
CA PRO A 147 1.48 -13.30 -2.35
C PRO A 147 2.35 -13.86 -1.23
N ASN A 148 1.72 -14.37 -0.18
CA ASN A 148 2.39 -15.12 0.87
C ASN A 148 1.97 -16.55 0.66
N LEU A 149 2.84 -17.39 0.09
CA LEU A 149 2.59 -18.79 -0.32
C LEU A 149 1.82 -19.68 0.68
N HIS A 150 1.67 -19.25 1.94
CA HIS A 150 1.05 -19.98 3.06
C HIS A 150 0.10 -19.06 3.87
N GLY A 151 -0.41 -17.98 3.30
CA GLY A 151 -1.16 -16.94 4.02
C GLY A 151 -2.67 -17.07 3.84
N ASP A 152 -3.42 -17.05 4.95
CA ASP A 152 -4.90 -17.12 4.98
C ASP A 152 -5.66 -16.03 4.20
N LYS A 153 -4.92 -15.05 3.63
CA LYS A 153 -5.44 -13.87 2.94
C LYS A 153 -5.12 -13.82 1.45
N GLU A 154 -4.48 -14.82 0.87
CA GLU A 154 -4.14 -14.80 -0.57
C GLU A 154 -5.37 -14.68 -1.48
N TYR A 155 -6.53 -15.19 -1.03
CA TYR A 155 -7.80 -15.06 -1.74
C TYR A 155 -8.17 -13.61 -2.08
N GLN A 156 -7.66 -12.62 -1.32
CA GLN A 156 -7.95 -11.21 -1.51
C GLN A 156 -7.45 -10.65 -2.85
N HIS A 157 -6.56 -11.35 -3.54
CA HIS A 157 -6.04 -10.96 -4.86
C HIS A 157 -6.64 -11.76 -6.00
N ILE A 158 -7.48 -12.74 -5.70
CA ILE A 158 -8.13 -13.58 -6.70
C ILE A 158 -9.34 -12.82 -7.26
N VAL A 159 -9.30 -12.55 -8.56
CA VAL A 159 -10.41 -11.92 -9.28
C VAL A 159 -11.55 -12.93 -9.41
N PRO A 160 -12.80 -12.56 -9.07
CA PRO A 160 -13.95 -13.44 -9.25
C PRO A 160 -14.18 -13.77 -10.72
N GLU A 161 -14.72 -14.97 -11.00
CA GLU A 161 -14.94 -15.48 -12.36
C GLU A 161 -15.73 -14.50 -13.24
N SER A 162 -16.78 -13.88 -12.68
CA SER A 162 -17.63 -12.93 -13.38
C SER A 162 -16.86 -11.74 -13.97
N TRP A 163 -15.72 -11.39 -13.38
CA TRP A 163 -14.85 -10.29 -13.81
C TRP A 163 -13.68 -10.74 -14.69
N ARG A 164 -13.46 -12.05 -14.89
CA ARG A 164 -12.40 -12.56 -15.76
C ARG A 164 -12.73 -12.42 -17.25
N GLN A 165 -14.00 -12.20 -17.58
CA GLN A 165 -14.43 -11.97 -18.95
C GLN A 165 -13.79 -10.71 -19.55
N PRO A 166 -13.47 -10.70 -20.85
CA PRO A 166 -12.94 -9.53 -21.54
C PRO A 166 -13.81 -8.29 -21.28
N GLY A 167 -13.17 -7.18 -20.88
CA GLY A 167 -13.86 -5.92 -20.59
C GLY A 167 -14.48 -5.80 -19.18
N ARG A 168 -14.60 -6.88 -18.41
CA ARG A 168 -15.18 -6.86 -17.05
C ARG A 168 -14.17 -6.77 -15.90
N GLY A 169 -12.89 -6.89 -16.24
CA GLY A 169 -11.80 -6.96 -15.28
C GLY A 169 -11.74 -5.80 -14.28
N PRO A 170 -11.05 -5.99 -13.15
CA PRO A 170 -10.93 -5.00 -12.08
C PRO A 170 -10.20 -3.70 -12.51
N GLY A 171 -9.52 -3.72 -13.67
CA GLY A 171 -8.59 -2.69 -14.09
C GLY A 171 -7.44 -2.58 -13.09
N ARG A 172 -7.18 -1.35 -12.60
CA ARG A 172 -6.17 -1.12 -11.56
C ARG A 172 -6.64 -1.67 -10.21
N PHE A 173 -5.76 -2.40 -9.53
CA PHE A 173 -5.95 -2.88 -8.17
C PHE A 173 -5.59 -1.85 -7.09
N TRP A 174 -4.96 -0.75 -7.46
CA TRP A 174 -4.60 0.31 -6.54
C TRP A 174 -4.49 1.64 -7.28
N GLY A 175 -4.48 2.72 -6.52
CA GLY A 175 -4.24 4.03 -7.08
C GLY A 175 -4.18 5.11 -6.01
N VAL A 176 -4.10 6.34 -6.49
CA VAL A 176 -3.97 7.54 -5.66
C VAL A 176 -4.96 8.56 -6.19
N TYR A 177 -5.56 9.33 -5.29
CA TYR A 177 -6.45 10.43 -5.64
C TYR A 177 -6.18 11.64 -4.74
N GLY A 178 -6.17 12.84 -5.34
CA GLY A 178 -5.96 14.10 -4.62
C GLY A 178 -4.54 14.34 -4.09
N LEU A 179 -3.59 13.42 -4.34
CA LEU A 179 -2.17 13.58 -4.02
C LEU A 179 -1.36 13.68 -5.31
N LYS A 180 -0.31 14.50 -5.27
CA LYS A 180 0.63 14.70 -6.38
C LYS A 180 1.96 14.04 -6.04
N LYS A 181 2.78 13.81 -7.05
CA LYS A 181 4.17 13.41 -6.81
C LYS A 181 5.03 14.64 -6.54
N ALA A 182 5.91 14.56 -5.56
CA ALA A 182 6.98 15.51 -5.30
C ALA A 182 8.30 14.86 -5.77
N ILE A 183 8.67 15.11 -7.02
CA ILE A 183 9.91 14.59 -7.61
C ILE A 183 10.74 15.78 -8.08
N ALA A 184 12.03 15.75 -7.74
CA ALA A 184 13.05 16.58 -8.37
C ALA A 184 14.00 15.67 -9.15
N VAL A 185 14.36 16.08 -10.36
CA VAL A 185 15.37 15.42 -11.21
C VAL A 185 16.57 16.36 -11.30
N VAL A 186 17.75 15.83 -11.06
CA VAL A 186 19.00 16.59 -11.06
C VAL A 186 19.97 15.90 -12.01
N GLU A 187 20.55 16.66 -12.93
CA GLU A 187 21.65 16.20 -13.77
C GLU A 187 22.95 16.27 -12.98
N VAL A 188 23.75 15.21 -13.08
CA VAL A 188 25.03 15.10 -12.38
C VAL A 188 26.07 14.58 -13.36
N ALA A 189 27.34 14.95 -13.13
CA ALA A 189 28.46 14.38 -13.84
C ALA A 189 28.53 12.85 -13.63
N GLN A 190 29.10 12.13 -14.59
CA GLN A 190 29.08 10.67 -14.62
C GLN A 190 29.82 10.05 -13.43
N ASP A 191 30.93 10.65 -13.01
CA ASP A 191 31.72 10.30 -11.83
C ASP A 191 30.92 10.53 -10.53
N ALA A 192 30.25 11.68 -10.40
CA ALA A 192 29.35 11.98 -9.29
C ALA A 192 28.20 10.96 -9.21
N TYR A 193 27.62 10.57 -10.34
CA TYR A 193 26.61 9.50 -10.39
C TYR A 193 27.16 8.16 -9.85
N PHE A 194 28.36 7.75 -10.27
CA PHE A 194 28.94 6.50 -9.79
C PHE A 194 29.25 6.54 -8.28
N THR A 195 29.75 7.66 -7.77
CA THR A 195 29.99 7.88 -6.35
C THR A 195 28.69 7.86 -5.56
N ALA A 196 27.68 8.63 -5.97
CA ALA A 196 26.36 8.65 -5.35
C ALA A 196 25.74 7.24 -5.29
N ARG A 197 25.79 6.51 -6.40
CA ARG A 197 25.32 5.12 -6.49
C ARG A 197 26.04 4.20 -5.50
N ARG A 198 27.37 4.32 -5.36
CA ARG A 198 28.13 3.51 -4.38
C ARG A 198 27.73 3.84 -2.94
N ILE A 199 27.56 5.12 -2.62
CA ILE A 199 27.13 5.59 -1.30
C ILE A 199 25.74 5.06 -0.97
N VAL A 200 24.75 5.29 -1.85
CA VAL A 200 23.37 4.81 -1.67
C VAL A 200 23.34 3.29 -1.49
N ARG A 201 24.14 2.53 -2.26
CA ARG A 201 24.27 1.08 -2.09
C ARG A 201 24.85 0.71 -0.74
N ARG A 202 25.93 1.36 -0.31
CA ARG A 202 26.56 1.09 0.99
C ARG A 202 25.62 1.43 2.15
N TRP A 203 24.99 2.60 2.10
CA TRP A 203 23.99 3.04 3.06
C TRP A 203 22.84 2.04 3.14
N SER A 204 22.23 1.70 2.00
CA SER A 204 21.11 0.77 1.93
C SER A 204 21.47 -0.61 2.49
N ARG A 205 22.69 -1.10 2.23
CA ARG A 205 23.23 -2.35 2.80
C ARG A 205 23.41 -2.28 4.31
N ASN A 206 23.84 -1.13 4.84
CA ASN A 206 24.13 -0.91 6.26
C ASN A 206 22.88 -0.58 7.10
N GLN A 207 21.72 -0.37 6.49
CA GLN A 207 20.46 -0.24 7.22
C GLN A 207 20.15 -1.55 7.97
N ALA A 208 20.25 -1.51 9.30
CA ALA A 208 19.86 -2.58 10.19
C ALA A 208 18.35 -2.86 10.05
N VAL A 209 17.98 -4.13 9.87
CA VAL A 209 16.61 -4.56 10.07
C VAL A 209 16.54 -4.95 11.54
N TYR A 210 15.92 -4.13 12.37
CA TYR A 210 15.67 -4.51 13.76
C TYR A 210 14.65 -5.66 13.80
N GLY A 211 14.83 -6.58 14.75
CA GLY A 211 14.01 -7.76 14.98
C GLY A 211 12.59 -7.41 15.42
N ASP A 212 12.03 -8.19 16.34
CA ASP A 212 10.61 -8.10 16.69
C ASP A 212 10.14 -6.66 16.94
N SER A 213 9.25 -6.20 16.05
CA SER A 213 8.67 -4.86 16.12
C SER A 213 7.72 -4.65 17.31
N ALA A 214 7.41 -5.72 18.07
CA ALA A 214 6.65 -5.65 19.31
C ALA A 214 7.51 -5.25 20.52
N ASP A 215 8.83 -5.31 20.40
CA ASP A 215 9.73 -5.01 21.51
C ASP A 215 9.94 -3.49 21.66
N ARG A 216 9.93 -3.01 22.90
CA ARG A 216 10.01 -1.57 23.23
C ARG A 216 11.37 -0.97 22.85
N PHE A 217 12.40 -1.82 22.82
CA PHE A 217 13.74 -1.52 22.34
C PHE A 217 14.27 -2.71 21.53
N PRO A 218 14.02 -2.77 20.21
CA PRO A 218 14.44 -3.91 19.43
C PRO A 218 15.97 -3.86 19.24
N THR A 219 16.70 -4.56 20.11
CA THR A 219 18.17 -4.58 20.15
C THR A 219 18.78 -5.59 19.16
N ALA A 220 18.00 -6.58 18.73
CA ALA A 220 18.46 -7.59 17.78
C ALA A 220 18.41 -7.06 16.35
N VAL A 221 19.55 -6.64 15.82
CA VAL A 221 19.70 -6.41 14.37
C VAL A 221 19.62 -7.77 13.68
N VAL A 222 18.58 -8.02 12.88
CA VAL A 222 18.50 -9.17 11.98
C VAL A 222 19.63 -9.04 10.97
N PRO A 223 20.67 -9.91 11.05
CA PRO A 223 21.76 -9.84 10.11
C PRO A 223 21.20 -10.14 8.72
N ARG A 224 21.56 -9.33 7.72
CA ARG A 224 21.17 -9.57 6.32
C ARG A 224 21.82 -10.83 5.71
N MET A 225 22.52 -11.62 6.53
CA MET A 225 23.14 -12.90 6.20
C MET A 225 22.21 -14.03 6.67
N ALA A 226 21.85 -14.91 5.75
CA ALA A 226 21.26 -16.20 6.07
C ALA A 226 22.28 -17.30 5.76
N THR A 227 22.38 -18.27 6.66
CA THR A 227 23.03 -19.54 6.34
C THR A 227 22.16 -20.24 5.30
N ARG A 228 22.71 -20.48 4.11
CA ARG A 228 22.08 -21.29 3.06
C ARG A 228 22.88 -22.57 2.86
N LEU A 229 22.17 -23.67 2.63
CA LEU A 229 22.77 -24.90 2.11
C LEU A 229 22.83 -24.76 0.59
N VAL A 230 24.02 -24.88 0.01
CA VAL A 230 24.21 -24.84 -1.44
C VAL A 230 24.72 -26.21 -1.89
N PRO A 231 24.09 -26.83 -2.90
CA PRO A 231 24.56 -28.10 -3.44
C PRO A 231 25.89 -27.89 -4.16
N ARG A 232 26.82 -28.84 -3.95
CA ARG A 232 28.06 -28.96 -4.67
C ARG A 232 28.13 -30.39 -5.20
N VAL A 233 28.22 -30.50 -6.51
CA VAL A 233 28.38 -31.79 -7.17
C VAL A 233 29.86 -32.13 -7.22
N ASN A 234 30.24 -33.27 -6.66
CA ASN A 234 31.57 -33.84 -6.88
C ASN A 234 31.67 -34.24 -8.36
N ARG A 235 32.65 -33.68 -9.08
CA ARG A 235 32.75 -33.85 -10.54
C ARG A 235 33.16 -35.27 -10.95
N ASP A 236 33.85 -35.99 -10.07
CA ASP A 236 34.41 -37.31 -10.38
C ASP A 236 33.43 -38.44 -9.99
N THR A 237 32.61 -38.23 -8.97
CA THR A 237 31.68 -39.24 -8.44
C THR A 237 30.20 -38.92 -8.67
N GLY A 238 29.87 -37.69 -9.10
CA GLY A 238 28.48 -37.23 -9.30
C GLY A 238 27.68 -37.00 -8.02
N VAL A 239 28.25 -37.28 -6.84
CA VAL A 239 27.58 -37.16 -5.54
C VAL A 239 27.32 -35.67 -5.22
N VAL A 240 26.09 -35.35 -4.82
CA VAL A 240 25.68 -34.00 -4.42
C VAL A 240 25.81 -33.82 -2.92
N GLU A 241 26.80 -33.04 -2.50
CA GLU A 241 26.98 -32.66 -1.09
C GLU A 241 26.46 -31.25 -0.83
N HIS A 242 25.95 -30.99 0.37
CA HIS A 242 25.41 -29.68 0.73
C HIS A 242 26.36 -28.95 1.68
N ARG A 243 26.84 -27.77 1.26
CA ARG A 243 27.69 -26.92 2.11
C ARG A 243 26.87 -25.78 2.72
N ARG A 244 27.03 -25.56 4.04
CA ARG A 244 26.56 -24.34 4.69
C ARG A 244 27.42 -23.16 4.24
N VAL A 245 26.79 -22.18 3.61
CA VAL A 245 27.42 -20.92 3.21
C VAL A 245 26.63 -19.75 3.78
N GLY A 246 27.33 -18.75 4.32
CA GLY A 246 26.73 -17.46 4.60
C GLY A 246 26.38 -16.79 3.27
N ARG A 247 25.10 -16.62 2.98
CA ARG A 247 24.61 -15.90 1.80
C ARG A 247 23.70 -14.78 2.24
N ARG A 248 23.77 -13.65 1.54
CA ARG A 248 22.88 -12.53 1.84
C ARG A 248 21.44 -12.94 1.57
N ARG A 249 20.52 -12.58 2.48
CA ARG A 249 19.08 -12.73 2.24
C ARG A 249 18.71 -11.85 1.05
N MET A 250 18.23 -12.47 -0.02
CA MET A 250 17.60 -11.75 -1.12
C MET A 250 16.22 -11.31 -0.65
N LEU A 251 15.96 -10.01 -0.63
CA LEU A 251 14.60 -9.50 -0.46
C LEU A 251 13.92 -9.54 -1.83
N CYS A 252 12.75 -10.17 -1.91
CA CYS A 252 11.85 -10.19 -3.06
C CYS A 252 12.33 -10.93 -4.34
N ASN A 253 13.13 -12.01 -4.26
CA ASN A 253 13.63 -12.80 -5.42
C ASN A 253 14.29 -12.01 -6.56
N GLN A 254 14.47 -10.71 -6.34
CA GLN A 254 15.11 -9.77 -7.21
C GLN A 254 16.59 -9.87 -6.86
N GLY A 255 17.25 -10.85 -7.49
CA GLY A 255 18.70 -10.93 -7.51
C GLY A 255 19.27 -9.56 -7.84
N GLY A 256 19.86 -8.91 -6.84
CA GLY A 256 20.56 -7.64 -7.00
C GLY A 256 19.82 -6.60 -7.85
N LEU A 257 18.56 -6.25 -7.54
CA LEU A 257 17.96 -5.05 -8.13
C LEU A 257 18.89 -3.86 -7.89
N ALA A 258 19.55 -3.45 -8.98
CA ALA A 258 20.00 -2.11 -9.32
C ALA A 258 19.96 -1.13 -8.16
N GLY A 259 20.95 -1.21 -7.26
CA GLY A 259 21.03 -0.34 -6.10
C GLY A 259 21.29 1.11 -6.51
N GLY A 260 20.22 1.83 -6.83
CA GLY A 260 20.22 3.24 -7.23
C GLY A 260 19.07 4.02 -6.61
N TYR A 261 18.33 3.43 -5.66
CA TYR A 261 17.31 4.15 -4.89
C TYR A 261 17.36 3.74 -3.42
N ALA A 262 17.07 4.69 -2.55
CA ALA A 262 16.88 4.50 -1.12
C ALA A 262 15.44 4.90 -0.76
N LEU A 263 14.83 4.16 0.16
CA LEU A 263 13.55 4.53 0.77
C LEU A 263 13.80 4.96 2.21
N VAL A 264 13.65 6.25 2.45
CA VAL A 264 13.94 6.94 3.72
C VAL A 264 12.71 7.69 4.20
N ASN A 265 12.64 7.97 5.50
CA ASN A 265 11.56 8.78 6.07
C ASN A 265 11.77 10.28 5.80
N ASP A 266 13.02 10.71 5.70
CA ASP A 266 13.41 12.08 5.37
C ASP A 266 14.26 12.09 4.09
N GLY A 267 13.56 12.15 2.96
CA GLY A 267 14.15 12.25 1.63
C GLY A 267 15.02 13.50 1.43
N PRO A 268 14.50 14.71 1.76
CA PRO A 268 15.26 15.95 1.63
C PRO A 268 16.59 15.95 2.41
N SER A 269 16.60 15.53 3.67
CA SER A 269 17.84 15.48 4.46
C SER A 269 18.83 14.46 3.90
N PHE A 270 18.34 13.28 3.48
CA PHE A 270 19.18 12.28 2.82
C PHE A 270 19.79 12.82 1.51
N ALA A 271 19.01 13.50 0.69
CA ALA A 271 19.48 14.10 -0.57
C ALA A 271 20.53 15.20 -0.30
N ALA A 272 20.31 16.07 0.69
CA ALA A 272 21.26 17.11 1.06
C ALA A 272 22.59 16.53 1.59
N GLN A 273 22.54 15.44 2.37
CA GLN A 273 23.74 14.73 2.82
C GLN A 273 24.46 14.05 1.66
N LEU A 274 23.73 13.43 0.74
CA LEU A 274 24.30 12.81 -0.45
C LEU A 274 24.98 13.84 -1.33
N ALA A 275 24.37 15.00 -1.55
CA ALA A 275 24.93 16.10 -2.32
C ALA A 275 26.28 16.57 -1.73
N ARG A 276 26.35 16.77 -0.40
CA ARG A 276 27.61 17.12 0.29
C ARG A 276 28.70 16.06 0.17
N ALA A 277 28.32 14.79 0.01
CA ALA A 277 29.28 13.68 -0.05
C ALA A 277 29.81 13.40 -1.47
N ILE A 278 29.23 14.03 -2.50
CA ILE A 278 29.63 13.88 -3.90
C ILE A 278 30.12 15.18 -4.54
N ALA A 279 30.00 16.31 -3.83
CA ALA A 279 30.65 17.58 -4.14
C ALA A 279 32.14 17.50 -3.78
#